data_AF-A0A840FW79-F1
#
_entry.id   AF-A0A840FW79-F1
#
_cell.length_a   1.000
_cell.length_b   1.000
_cell.length_c   1.000
_cell.angle_alpha   90.00
_cell.angle_beta   90.00
_cell.angle_gamma   90.00
#
_symmetry.space_group_name_H-M   'P 1'
#
loop_
_entity.id
_entity.type
_entity.pdbx_description
1 polymer ?
#
loop_
_entity_poly.entity_id
_entity_poly.type
_entity_poly.pdbx_seq_one_letter_code
_entity_poly.pdbx_strand_id
1 'polypeptide(L)'
;MAYQFAGFLIPTDQDIVSLAAIPADALCRPITSPFVGVGVRLPAWVGKTPSISEVNALGAELGVTKARSWMYIGYETWGRIDSVYAIGVHDGTPFGPVDDSNIQTVEATYVEAMSRLGVSREDALRFAPFERGFWAPQA
;
A
#
# COMPACT_ATOMS: atom_id res chain seq x y z
N MET A 1 -21.05 -0.55 3.01
CA MET A 1 -20.29 0.51 2.30
C MET A 1 -18.92 -0.05 1.96
N ALA A 2 -18.44 0.08 0.72
CA ALA A 2 -17.09 -0.33 0.37
C ALA A 2 -16.06 0.29 1.32
N TYR A 3 -15.02 -0.45 1.69
CA TYR A 3 -13.80 0.14 2.22
C TYR A 3 -12.78 0.24 1.09
N GLN A 4 -12.14 1.41 0.97
CA GLN A 4 -11.14 1.67 -0.04
C GLN A 4 -9.87 2.23 0.60
N PHE A 5 -8.74 1.81 0.05
CA PHE A 5 -7.41 2.27 0.42
C PHE A 5 -6.61 2.59 -0.83
N ALA A 6 -5.79 3.64 -0.74
CA ALA A 6 -4.72 3.92 -1.67
C ALA A 6 -3.55 4.45 -0.86
N GLY A 7 -2.32 4.02 -1.16
CA GLY A 7 -1.18 4.41 -0.35
C GLY A 7 0.08 3.60 -0.57
N PHE A 8 1.13 3.94 0.17
CA PHE A 8 2.39 3.20 0.20
C PHE A 8 2.47 2.29 1.42
N LEU A 9 3.06 1.11 1.22
CA LEU A 9 3.50 0.17 2.24
C LEU A 9 5.01 -0.02 2.09
N ILE A 10 5.75 0.22 3.16
CA ILE A 10 7.20 0.40 3.11
C ILE A 10 7.83 -0.44 4.22
N PRO A 11 8.20 -1.71 3.96
CA PRO A 11 8.87 -2.56 4.94
C PRO A 11 10.30 -2.07 5.16
N THR A 12 10.49 -1.25 6.19
CA THR A 12 11.77 -0.64 6.54
C THR A 12 11.84 -0.36 8.04
N ASP A 13 13.03 -0.51 8.60
CA ASP A 13 13.37 -0.11 9.97
C ASP A 13 13.99 1.30 10.03
N GLN A 14 14.13 1.97 8.88
CA GLN A 14 14.74 3.28 8.73
C GLN A 14 13.68 4.38 8.62
N ASP A 15 13.97 5.54 9.21
CA ASP A 15 13.16 6.74 9.05
C ASP A 15 13.49 7.42 7.71
N ILE A 16 12.84 6.95 6.64
CA ILE A 16 13.08 7.41 5.26
C ILE A 16 11.95 8.27 4.70
N VAL A 17 10.80 8.28 5.37
CA VAL A 17 9.60 9.01 4.91
C VAL A 17 9.70 10.46 5.37
N SER A 18 9.73 11.38 4.41
CA SER A 18 9.78 12.82 4.71
C SER A 18 8.39 13.31 5.14
N LEU A 19 8.17 13.45 6.46
CA LEU A 19 6.91 13.97 7.01
C LEU A 19 6.55 15.37 6.47
N ALA A 20 7.56 16.18 6.14
CA ALA A 20 7.36 17.52 5.57
C ALA A 20 6.85 17.49 4.12
N ALA A 21 7.04 16.38 3.40
CA ALA A 21 6.56 16.19 2.03
C ALA A 21 5.22 15.45 1.96
N ILE A 22 4.64 15.07 3.10
CA ILE A 22 3.37 14.34 3.13
C ILE A 22 2.22 15.27 2.74
N PRO A 23 1.35 14.87 1.77
CA PRO A 23 0.16 15.63 1.44
C PRO A 23 -0.72 15.91 2.67
N ALA A 24 -1.39 17.05 2.69
CA ALA A 24 -2.15 17.49 3.89
C ALA A 24 -3.27 16.53 4.31
N ASP A 25 -3.84 15.77 3.36
CA ASP A 25 -4.88 14.76 3.62
C ASP A 25 -4.31 13.37 3.88
N ALA A 26 -3.01 13.16 3.67
CA ALA A 26 -2.37 11.87 3.83
C ALA A 26 -2.11 11.55 5.30
N LEU A 27 -2.10 10.26 5.60
CA LEU A 27 -1.87 9.76 6.95
C LEU A 27 -0.67 8.83 6.94
N CYS A 28 0.31 9.13 7.79
CA CYS A 28 1.50 8.30 7.98
C CYS A 28 1.38 7.54 9.30
N ARG A 29 1.58 6.22 9.29
CA ARG A 29 1.59 5.41 10.50
C ARG A 29 2.67 4.33 10.45
N PRO A 30 3.32 4.04 11.59
CA PRO A 30 4.15 2.85 11.69
C PRO A 30 3.28 1.59 11.56
N ILE A 31 3.85 0.57 10.94
CA ILE A 31 3.31 -0.79 10.85
C ILE A 31 4.27 -1.68 11.62
N THR A 32 3.76 -2.40 12.62
CA THR A 32 4.55 -3.31 13.45
C THR A 32 4.20 -4.79 13.23
N SER A 33 3.13 -5.05 12.49
CA SER A 33 2.68 -6.37 12.10
C SER A 33 1.94 -6.25 10.76
N PRO A 34 2.13 -7.20 9.82
CA PRO A 34 2.96 -8.40 9.87
C PRO A 34 4.41 -8.14 9.45
N PHE A 35 4.76 -6.90 9.13
CA PHE A 35 6.12 -6.44 8.92
C PHE A 35 6.39 -5.18 9.75
N VAL A 36 7.67 -4.85 9.94
CA VAL A 36 8.10 -3.58 10.53
C VAL A 36 8.34 -2.58 9.41
N GLY A 37 7.63 -1.46 9.46
CA GLY A 37 7.64 -0.49 8.37
C GLY A 37 6.78 0.73 8.60
N VAL A 38 6.52 1.44 7.51
CA VAL A 38 5.65 2.62 7.47
C VAL A 38 4.58 2.41 6.41
N GLY A 39 3.35 2.78 6.76
CA GLY A 39 2.25 2.93 5.84
C GLY A 39 1.91 4.39 5.64
N VAL A 40 1.70 4.79 4.39
CA VAL A 40 1.22 6.13 4.02
C VAL A 40 -0.10 5.98 3.28
N ARG A 41 -1.21 6.38 3.90
CA ARG A 41 -2.52 6.43 3.24
C ARG A 41 -2.67 7.76 2.49
N LEU A 42 -3.15 7.69 1.26
CA LEU A 42 -3.35 8.81 0.35
C LEU A 42 -4.84 8.89 -0.05
N PRO A 43 -5.70 9.57 0.73
CA PRO A 43 -7.13 9.64 0.44
C PRO A 43 -7.44 10.20 -0.95
N ALA A 44 -6.74 11.25 -1.39
CA ALA A 44 -6.90 11.82 -2.74
C ALA A 44 -6.56 10.86 -3.89
N TRP A 45 -5.99 9.68 -3.62
CA TRP A 45 -5.60 8.68 -4.61
C TRP A 45 -6.53 7.46 -4.66
N VAL A 46 -7.52 7.40 -3.75
CA VAL A 46 -8.51 6.32 -3.73
C VAL A 46 -9.25 6.24 -5.07
N GLY A 47 -9.35 5.03 -5.62
CA GLY A 47 -10.03 4.75 -6.90
C GLY A 47 -9.24 5.14 -8.15
N LYS A 48 -7.98 5.59 -8.01
CA LYS A 48 -7.11 5.93 -9.16
C LYS A 48 -6.15 4.80 -9.50
N THR A 49 -5.82 4.69 -10.78
CA THR A 49 -4.80 3.79 -11.34
C THR A 49 -3.64 4.61 -11.94
N PRO A 50 -2.83 5.26 -11.09
CA PRO A 50 -1.76 6.16 -11.52
C PRO A 50 -0.69 5.42 -12.33
N SER A 51 -0.04 6.09 -13.28
CA SER A 51 1.11 5.53 -14.00
C SER A 51 2.30 5.25 -13.08
N ILE A 52 3.19 4.34 -13.51
CA ILE A 52 4.47 4.08 -12.82
C ILE A 52 5.25 5.39 -12.58
N SER A 53 5.26 6.29 -13.56
CA SER A 53 5.94 7.59 -13.44
C SER A 53 5.34 8.46 -12.34
N GLU A 54 4.01 8.52 -12.22
CA GLU A 54 3.35 9.29 -11.16
C GLU A 54 3.62 8.71 -9.77
N VAL A 55 3.56 7.38 -9.65
CA VAL A 55 3.87 6.68 -8.38
C VAL A 55 5.33 6.90 -7.99
N ASN A 56 6.27 6.78 -8.93
CA ASN A 56 7.69 7.01 -8.66
C ASN A 56 8.01 8.46 -8.32
N ALA A 57 7.37 9.43 -8.98
CA ALA A 57 7.55 10.84 -8.68
C ALA A 57 7.10 11.14 -7.24
N LEU A 58 5.88 10.73 -6.88
CA LEU A 58 5.39 10.89 -5.51
C LEU A 58 6.26 10.13 -4.50
N GLY A 59 6.64 8.89 -4.81
CA GLY A 59 7.51 8.10 -3.95
C GLY A 59 8.87 8.75 -3.72
N ALA A 60 9.43 9.43 -4.72
CA ALA A 60 10.68 10.17 -4.60
C ALA A 60 10.53 11.42 -3.71
N GLU A 61 9.45 12.18 -3.87
CA GLU A 61 9.14 13.34 -3.03
C GLU A 61 8.97 12.93 -1.56
N LEU A 62 8.28 11.82 -1.31
CA LEU A 62 8.08 11.26 0.03
C LEU A 62 9.33 10.58 0.61
N GLY A 63 10.36 10.32 -0.20
CA GLY A 63 11.56 9.57 0.21
C GLY A 63 11.39 8.04 0.22
N VAL A 64 10.22 7.52 -0.18
CA VAL A 64 9.89 6.09 -0.26
C VAL A 64 10.83 5.33 -1.20
N THR A 65 11.24 5.95 -2.31
CA THR A 65 12.13 5.29 -3.29
C THR A 65 13.55 5.04 -2.79
N LYS A 66 13.92 5.56 -1.62
CA LYS A 66 15.17 5.22 -0.93
C LYS A 66 15.09 3.83 -0.27
N ALA A 67 13.89 3.30 -0.03
CA ALA A 67 13.69 1.96 0.50
C ALA A 67 14.13 0.91 -0.53
N ARG A 68 14.75 -0.17 -0.05
CA ARG A 68 15.04 -1.34 -0.91
C ARG A 68 13.77 -2.05 -1.38
N SER A 69 12.69 -1.95 -0.61
CA SER A 69 11.38 -2.51 -0.93
C SER A 69 10.27 -1.52 -0.54
N TRP A 70 9.28 -1.36 -1.42
CA TRP A 70 8.09 -0.56 -1.20
C TRP A 70 7.00 -0.96 -2.19
N MET A 71 5.74 -0.67 -1.86
CA MET A 71 4.61 -0.89 -2.76
C MET A 71 3.60 0.25 -2.62
N TYR A 72 3.21 0.85 -3.75
CA TYR A 72 1.94 1.54 -3.84
C TYR A 72 0.83 0.50 -4.07
N ILE A 73 -0.25 0.57 -3.30
CA ILE A 73 -1.41 -0.29 -3.45
C ILE A 73 -2.71 0.51 -3.38
N GLY A 74 -3.55 0.33 -4.39
CA GLY A 74 -4.97 0.66 -4.39
C GLY A 74 -5.80 -0.62 -4.14
N TYR A 75 -6.80 -0.53 -3.26
CA TYR A 75 -7.55 -1.69 -2.78
C TYR A 75 -9.01 -1.31 -2.50
N GLU A 76 -9.94 -2.17 -2.89
CA GLU A 76 -11.37 -2.07 -2.55
C GLU A 76 -11.94 -3.40 -2.00
N THR A 77 -12.80 -3.30 -0.98
CA THR A 77 -13.49 -4.44 -0.36
C THR A 77 -14.92 -4.13 0.08
N TRP A 78 -15.81 -5.08 -0.15
CA TRP A 78 -17.17 -5.16 0.40
C TRP A 78 -17.32 -6.25 1.49
N GLY A 79 -16.21 -6.82 1.96
CA GLY A 79 -16.14 -7.97 2.86
C GLY A 79 -15.22 -9.07 2.35
N ARG A 80 -14.86 -9.00 1.07
CA ARG A 80 -13.77 -9.72 0.40
C ARG A 80 -13.05 -8.75 -0.52
N ILE A 81 -11.92 -9.14 -1.08
CA ILE A 81 -11.18 -8.30 -2.03
C ILE A 81 -11.97 -8.23 -3.34
N ASP A 82 -12.31 -7.01 -3.76
CA ASP A 82 -13.08 -6.77 -4.99
C ASP A 82 -12.21 -6.17 -6.10
N SER A 83 -11.19 -5.37 -5.73
CA SER A 83 -10.16 -4.93 -6.66
C SER A 83 -8.82 -4.69 -5.97
N VAL A 84 -7.74 -4.87 -6.73
CA VAL A 84 -6.38 -4.53 -6.32
C VAL A 84 -5.62 -3.92 -7.49
N TYR A 85 -4.90 -2.85 -7.19
CA TYR A 85 -3.93 -2.24 -8.07
C TYR A 85 -2.62 -2.08 -7.32
N ALA A 86 -1.49 -2.53 -7.87
CA ALA A 86 -0.21 -2.34 -7.18
C ALA A 86 0.98 -2.12 -8.12
N ILE A 87 1.90 -1.25 -7.69
CA ILE A 87 3.21 -0.99 -8.30
C ILE A 87 4.22 -0.97 -7.16
N GLY A 88 5.40 -1.53 -7.35
CA GLY A 88 6.42 -1.43 -6.31
C GLY A 88 7.79 -1.86 -6.74
N VAL A 89 8.65 -1.95 -5.72
CA VAL A 89 9.99 -2.50 -5.79
C VAL A 89 10.12 -3.53 -4.68
N HIS A 90 10.65 -4.70 -5.00
CA HIS A 90 11.08 -5.69 -4.03
C HIS A 90 12.55 -5.98 -4.23
N ASP A 91 13.34 -5.77 -3.19
CA ASP A 91 14.78 -6.05 -3.22
C ASP A 91 15.53 -5.29 -4.33
N GLY A 92 15.10 -4.08 -4.67
CA GLY A 92 15.62 -3.30 -5.80
C GLY A 92 15.06 -3.69 -7.18
N THR A 93 14.23 -4.73 -7.27
CA THR A 93 13.59 -5.17 -8.52
C THR A 93 12.17 -4.61 -8.63
N PRO A 94 11.84 -3.84 -9.68
CA PRO A 94 10.49 -3.32 -9.87
C PRO A 94 9.48 -4.42 -10.21
N PHE A 95 8.22 -4.23 -9.81
CA PHE A 95 7.10 -5.07 -10.20
C PHE A 95 5.84 -4.24 -10.46
N GLY A 96 4.89 -4.85 -11.18
CA GLY A 96 3.65 -4.22 -11.59
C GLY A 96 3.79 -3.35 -12.86
N PRO A 97 2.75 -2.58 -13.21
CA PRO A 97 1.47 -2.51 -12.51
C PRO A 97 0.74 -3.86 -12.56
N VAL A 98 0.23 -4.30 -11.42
CA VAL A 98 -0.83 -5.31 -11.36
C VAL A 98 -2.16 -4.59 -11.22
N ASP A 99 -3.17 -5.04 -11.94
CA ASP A 99 -4.52 -4.50 -11.92
C ASP A 99 -5.48 -5.68 -12.08
N ASP A 100 -6.23 -5.99 -11.03
CA ASP A 100 -7.18 -7.10 -11.04
C ASP A 100 -8.45 -6.71 -10.28
N SER A 101 -9.58 -7.00 -10.90
CA SER A 101 -10.93 -6.84 -10.33
C SER A 101 -11.81 -8.06 -10.62
N ASN A 102 -11.22 -9.16 -11.10
CA ASN A 102 -11.94 -10.39 -11.37
C ASN A 102 -12.07 -11.19 -10.08
N ILE A 103 -13.32 -11.40 -9.65
CA ILE A 103 -13.71 -12.17 -8.47
C ILE A 103 -13.01 -13.52 -8.29
N GLN A 104 -12.58 -14.18 -9.38
CA GLN A 104 -11.92 -15.48 -9.34
C GLN A 104 -10.41 -15.40 -9.10
N THR A 105 -9.78 -14.27 -9.43
CA THR A 105 -8.31 -14.11 -9.42
C THR A 105 -7.82 -13.03 -8.47
N VAL A 106 -8.64 -12.03 -8.18
CA VAL A 106 -8.29 -10.82 -7.42
C VAL A 106 -7.66 -11.12 -6.06
N GLU A 107 -8.17 -12.10 -5.33
CA GLU A 107 -7.59 -12.49 -4.04
C GLU A 107 -6.19 -13.06 -4.19
N ALA A 108 -5.96 -13.91 -5.20
CA ALA A 108 -4.65 -14.49 -5.46
C ALA A 108 -3.65 -13.41 -5.90
N THR A 109 -4.07 -12.50 -6.79
CA THR A 109 -3.27 -11.35 -7.24
C THR A 109 -2.89 -10.45 -6.06
N TYR A 110 -3.83 -10.17 -5.16
CA TYR A 110 -3.56 -9.41 -3.95
C TYR A 110 -2.56 -10.10 -3.02
N VAL A 111 -2.74 -11.39 -2.77
CA VAL A 111 -1.84 -12.18 -1.91
C VAL A 111 -0.43 -12.21 -2.51
N GLU A 112 -0.32 -12.35 -3.84
CA GLU A 112 0.97 -12.29 -4.52
C GLU A 112 1.63 -10.92 -4.34
N ALA A 113 0.89 -9.83 -4.54
CA ALA A 113 1.42 -8.47 -4.34
C ALA A 113 1.93 -8.26 -2.89
N MET A 114 1.15 -8.68 -1.89
CA MET A 114 1.54 -8.60 -0.48
C MET A 114 2.75 -9.50 -0.15
N SER A 115 2.88 -10.66 -0.82
CA SER A 115 4.04 -11.53 -0.65
C SER A 115 5.35 -10.88 -1.11
N ARG A 116 5.30 -9.91 -2.04
CA ARG A 116 6.46 -9.06 -2.41
C ARG A 116 6.94 -8.18 -1.27
N LEU A 117 6.17 -8.01 -0.20
CA LEU A 117 6.60 -7.33 1.03
C LEU A 117 6.95 -8.32 2.16
N GLY A 118 7.04 -9.62 1.86
CA GLY A 118 7.28 -10.66 2.85
C GLY A 118 6.05 -11.00 3.71
N VAL A 119 4.85 -10.57 3.30
CA VAL A 119 3.62 -10.83 4.04
C VAL A 119 3.02 -12.17 3.62
N SER A 120 2.72 -13.02 4.61
CA SER A 120 2.10 -14.32 4.37
C SER A 120 0.66 -14.17 3.86
N ARG A 121 0.10 -15.22 3.25
CA ARG A 121 -1.33 -15.22 2.83
C ARG A 121 -2.26 -14.94 4.01
N GLU A 122 -2.02 -15.60 5.14
CA GLU A 122 -2.88 -15.45 6.33
C GLU A 122 -2.86 -14.01 6.84
N ASP A 123 -1.67 -13.42 6.93
CA ASP A 123 -1.50 -12.05 7.40
C ASP A 123 -2.02 -11.02 6.40
N ALA A 124 -1.85 -11.26 5.09
CA ALA A 124 -2.37 -10.38 4.05
C ALA A 124 -3.89 -10.27 4.13
N LEU A 125 -4.60 -11.38 4.36
CA LEU A 125 -6.06 -11.40 4.46
C LEU A 125 -6.59 -10.82 5.78
N ARG A 126 -5.71 -10.62 6.77
CA ARG A 126 -6.00 -9.99 8.08
C ARG A 126 -5.25 -8.67 8.28
N PHE A 127 -4.85 -8.02 7.19
CA PHE A 127 -3.95 -6.88 7.28
C PHE A 127 -4.66 -5.68 7.90
N ALA A 128 -4.28 -5.35 9.14
CA ALA A 128 -4.93 -4.32 9.96
C ALA A 128 -5.08 -2.94 9.28
N PRO A 129 -4.12 -2.46 8.44
CA PRO A 129 -4.32 -1.24 7.66
C PRO A 129 -5.53 -1.23 6.71
N PHE A 130 -6.11 -2.40 6.41
CA PHE A 130 -7.35 -2.51 5.64
C PHE A 130 -8.59 -2.72 6.50
N GLU A 131 -8.45 -2.77 7.83
CA GLU A 131 -9.56 -2.72 8.76
C GLU A 131 -10.09 -1.28 8.90
N ARG A 132 -11.41 -1.15 8.95
CA ARG A 132 -12.05 0.15 9.15
C ARG A 132 -11.61 0.72 10.51
N GLY A 133 -11.12 1.96 10.49
CA GLY A 133 -10.73 2.69 11.70
C GLY A 133 -9.22 2.69 11.97
N PHE A 134 -8.42 1.82 11.33
CA PHE A 134 -6.96 1.85 11.48
C PHE A 134 -6.37 3.23 11.12
N TRP A 135 -6.95 3.90 10.14
CA TRP A 135 -6.54 5.22 9.68
C TRP A 135 -7.42 6.36 10.21
N ALA A 136 -8.31 6.11 11.17
CA ALA A 136 -9.06 7.21 11.78
C ALA A 136 -8.10 8.09 12.62
N PRO A 137 -8.23 9.43 12.62
CA PRO A 137 -7.54 10.28 13.58
C PRO A 137 -7.75 9.74 14.99
N GLN A 138 -6.69 9.54 15.77
CA GLN A 138 -6.87 9.18 17.18
C GLN A 138 -7.49 10.40 17.87
N ALA A 139 -8.60 10.17 18.58
CA ALA A 139 -9.31 11.18 19.35
C ALA A 139 -8.45 11.68 20.52
#